data_AF-A0A938XWY5-F1
#
_entry.id   AF-A0A938XWY5-F1
#
_cell.length_a   1.000
_cell.length_b   1.000
_cell.length_c   1.000
_cell.angle_alpha   90.00
_cell.angle_beta   90.00
_cell.angle_gamma   90.00
#
_symmetry.space_group_name_H-M   'P 1'
#
loop_
_entity.id
_entity.type
_entity.pdbx_description
1 polymer ?
#
loop_
_entity_poly.entity_id
_entity_poly.type
_entity_poly.pdbx_seq_one_letter_code
_entity_poly.pdbx_strand_id
1 'polypeptide(L)'
;MKMKLIIVVAAIIVVILPRVKALFYPGLESIDTTKLHVVSETASPDSSYKLKIYVMGGALLNSDYSYIGEVEFDHHTRRKVFWIGGNTPAEPKWVDDHTIEIADQRIDILKDQYDFRWE
;
A
#
# COMPACT_ATOMS: atom_id res chain seq x y z
N MET A 1 -14.35 30.60 31.72
CA MET A 1 -13.36 29.52 31.96
C MET A 1 -13.64 28.27 31.12
N LYS A 2 -14.87 27.72 31.15
CA LYS A 2 -15.27 26.53 30.37
C LYS A 2 -15.08 26.66 28.85
N MET A 3 -15.45 27.80 28.25
CA MET A 3 -15.33 28.03 26.80
C MET A 3 -13.87 28.05 26.31
N LYS A 4 -12.95 28.65 27.08
CA LYS A 4 -11.51 28.65 26.75
C LYS A 4 -10.91 27.25 26.84
N LEU A 5 -11.34 26.45 27.82
CA LEU A 5 -10.92 25.06 27.96
C LEU A 5 -11.40 24.19 26.79
N ILE A 6 -12.65 24.35 26.36
CA ILE A 6 -13.22 23.62 25.20
C ILE A 6 -12.43 23.94 23.92
N ILE A 7 -12.09 25.20 23.68
CA ILE A 7 -11.31 25.60 22.50
C ILE A 7 -9.91 24.98 22.52
N VAL A 8 -9.24 24.97 23.68
CA VAL A 8 -7.91 24.35 23.83
C VAL A 8 -7.98 22.84 23.60
N VAL A 9 -8.97 22.16 24.17
CA VAL A 9 -9.17 20.71 23.96
C VAL A 9 -9.47 20.41 22.50
N ALA A 10 -10.34 21.19 21.85
CA ALA A 10 -10.65 21.04 20.43
C ALA A 10 -9.39 21.24 19.56
N ALA A 11 -8.58 22.26 19.84
CA ALA A 11 -7.33 22.49 19.12
C ALA A 11 -6.34 21.33 19.28
N ILE A 12 -6.23 20.75 20.48
CA ILE A 12 -5.40 19.57 20.72
C ILE A 12 -5.90 18.37 19.90
N ILE A 13 -7.22 18.12 19.89
CA ILE A 13 -7.82 17.03 19.11
C ILE A 13 -7.52 17.20 17.62
N VAL A 14 -7.68 18.41 17.08
CA VAL A 14 -7.39 18.71 15.65
C VAL A 14 -5.93 18.41 15.29
N VAL A 15 -4.99 18.62 16.22
CA VAL A 15 -3.56 18.30 15.99
C VAL A 15 -3.27 16.81 16.15
N ILE A 16 -3.97 16.11 17.05
CA ILE A 16 -3.75 14.68 17.33
C ILE A 16 -4.36 13.78 16.26
N LEU A 17 -5.60 14.06 15.82
CA LEU A 17 -6.33 13.24 14.86
C LEU A 17 -5.54 12.88 13.59
N PRO A 18 -4.87 13.82 12.88
CA PRO A 18 -4.11 13.46 11.69
C PRO A 18 -2.91 12.55 12.01
N ARG A 19 -2.28 12.71 13.18
CA ARG A 19 -1.17 11.84 13.60
C ARG A 19 -1.65 10.43 13.92
N VAL A 20 -2.79 10.31 14.59
CA VAL A 20 -3.43 9.03 14.85
C VAL A 20 -3.82 8.37 13.53
N LYS A 21 -4.39 9.11 12.57
CA LYS A 21 -4.70 8.59 11.23
C LYS A 21 -3.43 8.07 10.54
N ALA A 22 -2.34 8.83 10.54
CA ALA A 22 -1.09 8.41 9.90
C ALA A 22 -0.47 7.16 10.54
N LEU A 23 -0.69 6.94 11.84
CA LEU A 23 -0.22 5.74 12.54
C LEU A 23 -0.97 4.48 12.10
N PHE A 24 -2.28 4.57 11.88
CA PHE A 24 -3.13 3.43 11.50
C PHE A 24 -3.30 3.24 9.99
N TYR A 25 -3.04 4.29 9.20
CA TYR A 25 -3.18 4.28 7.74
C TYR A 25 -1.93 4.87 7.07
N PRO A 26 -0.79 4.14 7.12
CA PRO A 26 0.44 4.57 6.46
C PRO A 26 0.21 4.71 4.95
N GLY A 27 0.80 5.76 4.35
CA GLY A 27 0.85 5.94 2.90
C GLY A 27 1.78 4.92 2.23
N LEU A 28 1.60 4.71 0.93
CA LEU A 28 2.35 3.73 0.14
C LEU A 28 3.86 3.97 0.21
N GLU A 29 4.27 5.23 0.19
CA GLU A 29 5.66 5.69 0.27
C GLU A 29 6.36 5.33 1.58
N SER A 30 5.60 5.07 2.64
CA SER A 30 6.14 4.76 3.97
C SER A 30 6.37 3.27 4.21
N ILE A 31 5.97 2.41 3.27
CA ILE A 31 6.08 0.95 3.40
C ILE A 31 7.50 0.51 3.07
N ASP A 32 8.17 -0.08 4.06
CA ASP A 32 9.50 -0.64 3.91
C ASP A 32 9.44 -2.15 3.59
N THR A 33 9.32 -2.46 2.30
CA THR A 33 9.28 -3.81 1.74
C THR A 33 10.54 -4.64 2.01
N THR A 34 11.68 -4.01 2.34
CA THR A 34 12.95 -4.71 2.58
C THR A 34 12.92 -5.61 3.83
N LYS A 35 11.98 -5.34 4.74
CA LYS A 35 11.77 -6.09 5.98
C LYS A 35 10.65 -7.13 5.87
N LEU A 36 9.97 -7.19 4.72
CA LEU A 36 8.81 -8.05 4.52
C LEU A 36 9.22 -9.37 3.86
N HIS A 37 8.41 -10.40 4.09
CA HIS A 37 8.60 -11.70 3.46
C HIS A 37 7.94 -11.73 2.08
N VAL A 38 8.72 -12.09 1.06
CA VAL A 38 8.22 -12.30 -0.30
C VAL A 38 7.42 -13.60 -0.34
N VAL A 39 6.18 -13.53 -0.81
CA VAL A 39 5.29 -14.70 -0.98
C VAL A 39 5.11 -15.09 -2.44
N SER A 40 5.32 -14.17 -3.38
CA SER A 40 5.29 -14.44 -4.82
C SER A 40 6.14 -13.44 -5.58
N GLU A 41 6.71 -13.87 -6.70
CA GLU A 41 7.48 -13.03 -7.61
C GLU A 41 7.17 -13.44 -9.06
N THR A 42 6.85 -12.46 -9.91
CA THR A 42 6.57 -12.67 -11.32
C THR A 42 7.23 -11.59 -12.17
N ALA A 43 7.68 -11.94 -13.37
CA ALA A 43 8.19 -10.99 -14.35
C ALA A 43 7.08 -10.56 -15.32
N SER A 44 7.18 -9.33 -15.84
CA SER A 44 6.38 -8.91 -17.00
C SER A 44 6.64 -9.82 -18.20
N PRO A 45 5.73 -9.88 -19.19
CA PRO A 45 5.91 -10.74 -20.38
C PRO A 45 7.23 -10.49 -21.12
N ASP A 46 7.66 -9.24 -21.25
CA ASP A 46 8.96 -8.85 -21.82
C ASP A 46 10.15 -8.95 -20.85
N SER A 47 9.91 -9.32 -19.59
CA SER A 47 10.88 -9.40 -18.49
C SER A 47 11.56 -8.08 -18.10
N SER A 48 11.02 -6.92 -18.52
CA SER A 48 11.55 -5.61 -18.15
C SER A 48 11.18 -5.19 -16.71
N TYR A 49 10.12 -5.76 -16.15
CA TYR A 49 9.65 -5.48 -14.79
C TYR A 49 9.50 -6.73 -13.96
N LYS A 50 9.64 -6.55 -12.65
CA LYS A 50 9.46 -7.60 -11.67
C LYS A 50 8.45 -7.15 -10.62
N LEU A 51 7.39 -7.93 -10.47
CA LEU A 51 6.38 -7.77 -9.45
C LEU A 51 6.67 -8.74 -8.30
N LYS A 52 6.93 -8.19 -7.11
CA LYS A 52 7.04 -8.93 -5.86
C LYS A 52 5.80 -8.69 -5.02
N ILE A 53 5.29 -9.76 -4.43
CA ILE A 53 4.18 -9.72 -3.49
C ILE A 53 4.71 -10.09 -2.12
N TYR A 54 4.32 -9.30 -1.13
CA TYR A 54 4.69 -9.47 0.26
C TYR A 54 3.46 -9.67 1.11
N VAL A 55 3.62 -10.36 2.23
CA VAL A 55 2.62 -10.43 3.29
C VAL A 55 3.11 -9.70 4.53
N MET A 56 2.22 -8.96 5.17
CA MET A 56 2.43 -8.34 6.46
C MET A 56 1.22 -8.51 7.37
N GLY A 57 1.42 -8.30 8.68
CA GLY A 57 0.30 -8.12 9.60
C GLY A 57 -0.55 -6.94 9.14
N GLY A 58 -1.86 -7.07 9.23
CA GLY A 58 -2.76 -6.13 8.62
C GLY A 58 -2.71 -4.74 9.25
N ALA A 59 -3.18 -3.76 8.49
CA ALA A 59 -2.93 -2.34 8.75
C ALA A 59 -3.46 -1.87 10.12
N LEU A 60 -4.45 -2.56 10.70
CA LEU A 60 -5.03 -2.23 12.00
C LEU A 60 -4.73 -3.32 13.02
N LEU A 61 -3.87 -3.02 14.00
CA LEU A 61 -3.56 -3.87 15.16
C LEU A 61 -2.97 -5.26 14.83
N ASN A 62 -2.58 -5.54 13.57
CA ASN A 62 -2.05 -6.83 13.10
C ASN A 62 -2.97 -8.03 13.37
N SER A 63 -4.29 -7.82 13.48
CA SER A 63 -5.26 -8.91 13.73
C SER A 63 -5.65 -9.69 12.46
N ASP A 64 -5.23 -9.20 11.30
CA ASP A 64 -5.49 -9.69 9.96
C ASP A 64 -4.17 -9.74 9.15
N TYR A 65 -4.26 -10.14 7.89
CA TYR A 65 -3.13 -10.08 6.95
C TYR A 65 -3.40 -9.04 5.88
N SER A 66 -2.31 -8.48 5.35
CA SER A 66 -2.38 -7.64 4.16
C SER A 66 -1.28 -7.98 3.19
N TYR A 67 -1.61 -7.81 1.91
CA TYR A 67 -0.72 -8.10 0.80
C TYR A 67 -0.29 -6.81 0.13
N ILE A 68 1.02 -6.69 -0.07
CA ILE A 68 1.66 -5.53 -0.67
C ILE A 68 2.30 -5.96 -1.98
N GLY A 69 2.09 -5.19 -3.04
CA GLY A 69 2.82 -5.34 -4.28
C GLY A 69 3.94 -4.32 -4.37
N GLU A 70 5.11 -4.74 -4.83
CA GLU A 70 6.21 -3.87 -5.25
C GLU A 70 6.56 -4.19 -6.71
N VAL A 71 6.54 -3.18 -7.56
CA VAL A 71 7.09 -3.27 -8.91
C VAL A 71 8.44 -2.58 -8.92
N GLU A 72 9.45 -3.30 -9.37
CA GLU A 72 10.80 -2.81 -9.53
C GLU A 72 11.05 -2.41 -11.01
N PHE A 73 11.58 -1.21 -11.21
CA PHE A 73 11.98 -0.70 -12.52
C PHE A 73 13.50 -0.56 -12.56
N ASP A 74 14.11 -0.93 -13.69
CA ASP A 74 15.50 -0.59 -14.04
C ASP A 74 16.52 -0.92 -12.93
N HIS A 75 16.73 -2.22 -12.71
CA HIS A 75 17.70 -2.79 -11.77
C HIS A 75 17.72 -2.08 -10.40
N HIS A 76 16.58 -2.06 -9.70
CA HIS A 76 16.38 -1.51 -8.36
C HIS A 76 16.30 0.03 -8.21
N THR A 77 16.34 0.82 -9.29
CA THR A 77 16.48 2.29 -9.15
C THR A 77 15.16 3.00 -8.87
N ARG A 78 14.04 2.46 -9.36
CA ARG A 78 12.70 2.97 -9.04
C ARG A 78 11.86 1.80 -8.57
N ARG A 79 10.97 2.09 -7.61
CA ARG A 79 10.01 1.12 -7.10
C ARG A 79 8.66 1.78 -6.91
N LYS A 80 7.59 1.02 -7.14
CA LYS A 80 6.23 1.44 -6.86
C LYS A 80 5.57 0.41 -5.98
N VAL A 81 4.99 0.89 -4.89
CA VAL A 81 4.32 0.04 -3.89
C VAL A 81 2.83 0.29 -4.00
N PHE A 82 2.03 -0.76 -3.83
CA PHE A 82 0.57 -0.69 -3.80
C PHE A 82 -0.01 -1.70 -2.79
N TRP A 83 -1.18 -1.36 -2.23
CA TRP A 83 -1.91 -2.28 -1.35
C TRP A 83 -2.84 -3.16 -2.19
N ILE A 84 -2.63 -4.48 -2.15
CA ILE A 84 -3.38 -5.45 -2.97
C ILE A 84 -4.71 -5.81 -2.30
N GLY A 85 -4.69 -6.13 -1.00
CA GLY A 85 -5.88 -6.58 -0.28
C GLY A 85 -5.58 -7.22 1.08
N GLY A 86 -6.64 -7.64 1.77
CA GLY A 86 -6.60 -8.28 3.09
C GLY A 86 -6.56 -9.82 3.06
N ASN A 87 -7.19 -10.45 4.05
CA ASN A 87 -7.22 -11.91 4.32
C ASN A 87 -7.44 -12.86 3.11
N THR A 88 -8.01 -12.38 2.00
CA THR A 88 -8.10 -13.12 0.73
C THR A 88 -7.67 -12.19 -0.41
N PRO A 89 -6.38 -12.13 -0.76
CA PRO A 89 -5.92 -11.23 -1.80
C PRO A 89 -6.37 -11.75 -3.17
N ALA A 90 -6.82 -10.84 -4.03
CA ALA A 90 -6.84 -11.12 -5.45
C ALA A 90 -5.39 -11.14 -5.94
N GLU A 91 -4.94 -12.27 -6.47
CA GLU A 91 -3.58 -12.38 -7.00
C GLU A 91 -3.42 -11.45 -8.21
N PRO A 92 -2.50 -10.47 -8.15
CA PRO A 92 -2.15 -9.65 -9.31
C PRO A 92 -1.65 -10.51 -10.47
N LYS A 93 -2.03 -10.14 -11.69
CA LYS A 93 -1.55 -10.81 -12.91
C LYS A 93 -1.14 -9.78 -13.95
N TRP A 94 -0.05 -10.06 -14.66
CA TRP A 94 0.33 -9.29 -15.83
C TRP A 94 -0.69 -9.52 -16.95
N VAL A 95 -1.23 -8.43 -17.49
CA VAL A 95 -2.10 -8.45 -18.68
C VAL A 95 -1.28 -8.12 -19.93
N ASP A 96 -0.32 -7.22 -19.78
CA ASP A 96 0.67 -6.86 -20.78
C ASP A 96 1.98 -6.43 -20.08
N ASP A 97 2.92 -5.85 -20.82
CA ASP A 97 4.24 -5.45 -20.33
C ASP A 97 4.19 -4.41 -19.19
N HIS A 98 3.16 -3.58 -19.12
CA HIS A 98 3.07 -2.45 -18.18
C HIS A 98 1.78 -2.44 -17.35
N THR A 99 0.86 -3.37 -17.62
CA THR A 99 -0.45 -3.39 -16.97
C THR A 99 -0.60 -4.66 -16.16
N ILE A 100 -0.93 -4.47 -14.88
CA ILE A 100 -1.35 -5.55 -13.99
C ILE A 100 -2.86 -5.45 -13.73
N GLU A 101 -3.50 -6.60 -13.58
CA GLU A 101 -4.88 -6.70 -13.13
C GLU A 101 -4.89 -7.22 -11.71
N ILE A 102 -5.55 -6.49 -10.82
CA ILE A 102 -5.76 -6.85 -9.42
C ILE A 102 -7.27 -6.82 -9.19
N ALA A 103 -7.83 -7.97 -8.80
CA ALA A 103 -9.27 -8.19 -8.82
C ALA A 103 -9.85 -7.86 -10.20
N ASP A 104 -10.68 -6.81 -10.31
CA ASP A 104 -11.31 -6.37 -11.57
C ASP A 104 -10.75 -5.01 -12.06
N GLN A 105 -9.66 -4.53 -11.46
CA GLN A 105 -9.04 -3.25 -11.79
C GLN A 105 -7.74 -3.43 -12.55
N ARG A 106 -7.57 -2.65 -13.62
CA ARG A 106 -6.35 -2.60 -14.42
C ARG A 106 -5.51 -1.41 -14.04
N ILE A 107 -4.23 -1.65 -13.81
CA ILE A 107 -3.31 -0.70 -13.20
C ILE A 107 -2.09 -0.58 -14.10
N ASP A 108 -1.91 0.59 -14.72
CA ASP A 108 -0.69 0.93 -15.43
C ASP A 108 0.41 1.22 -14.41
N ILE A 109 1.40 0.32 -14.31
CA ILE A 109 2.48 0.43 -13.32
C ILE A 109 3.28 1.72 -13.47
N LEU A 110 3.28 2.35 -14.65
CA LEU A 110 4.00 3.58 -14.91
C LEU A 110 3.23 4.83 -14.47
N LYS A 111 1.90 4.76 -14.39
CA LYS A 111 1.04 5.95 -14.19
C LYS A 111 0.16 5.89 -12.94
N ASP A 112 -0.40 4.72 -12.63
CA ASP A 112 -1.55 4.63 -11.72
C ASP A 112 -1.15 4.23 -10.30
N GLN A 113 -1.61 4.95 -9.28
CA GLN A 113 -1.46 4.48 -7.90
C GLN A 113 -2.63 3.58 -7.52
N TYR A 114 -2.36 2.55 -6.73
CA TYR A 114 -3.39 1.63 -6.26
C TYR A 114 -3.30 1.40 -4.76
N ASP A 115 -4.43 1.59 -4.11
CA ASP A 115 -4.61 1.34 -2.69
C ASP A 115 -6.05 0.89 -2.47
N PHE A 116 -6.27 -0.43 -2.31
CA PHE A 116 -7.61 -0.99 -2.13
C PHE A 116 -8.39 -0.36 -0.96
N ARG A 117 -7.70 0.30 -0.02
CA ARG A 117 -8.33 0.94 1.14
C ARG A 117 -9.15 2.17 0.73
N TRP A 118 -8.92 2.71 -0.47
CA TRP A 118 -9.53 3.96 -0.97
C TRP A 118 -10.45 3.72 -2.18
N GLU A 119 -10.59 2.47 -2.63
CA GLU A 119 -11.48 2.03 -3.70
C GLU A 119 -12.88 1.66 -3.17
#